data_AF-A0A0J9Y3R6-F1
#
_entry.id   AF-A0A0J9Y3R6-F1
#
_cell.length_a   1.000
_cell.length_b   1.000
_cell.length_c   1.000
_cell.angle_alpha   90.00
_cell.angle_beta   90.00
_cell.angle_gamma   90.00
#
_symmetry.space_group_name_H-M   'P 1'
#
loop_
_entity.id
_entity.type
_entity.pdbx_description
1 polymer ?
#
loop_
_entity_poly.entity_id
_entity_poly.type
_entity_poly.pdbx_seq_one_letter_code
_entity_poly.pdbx_strand_id
1 'polypeptide(L)'
;LYFQKFDTDFDGSKIGESDDADDADDDDDDDDDNYSNKSNSEDIGVSRVSDSAVKKRWKSEVDDHFFSMAEMEEYLDKQESQAQLDENLFEQFDKVCSSFIVLQERISAIEQANLAPRSWDLSGEVTAIEREENTVLEKYLDFDQSTPRAPLVTVDTTAQLEAKIIQRIKDKAFDDVIRTERKPEANAAYRAPIAESEIVKKSLAEVYEEQYQKTQYGVGGEEKRNEKHEEIKKLISSLFQKLNALSHYRYIPSEVQPEVRILNNMPSLQKEEVGPLASTDAVLLAPEEIHKHISGPIKGDDEKTKTDRSRLHRKKKVEAEFANKMENDISAKKPKLASQYDNKRGSMKLTSTSFFQRLQTKAAEEVRIRFEHSIGSISAKQRLLFINVLNCMFSLTLD
;
A
#
# COMPACT_ATOMS: atom_id res chain seq x y z
N LEU A 1 14.67 44.23 17.49
CA LEU A 1 15.12 42.85 17.23
C LEU A 1 15.78 42.84 15.87
N TYR A 2 17.11 42.77 15.87
CA TYR A 2 18.00 42.90 14.72
C TYR A 2 17.77 41.74 13.73
N PHE A 3 17.56 42.06 12.46
CA PHE A 3 17.60 41.10 11.35
C PHE A 3 19.03 41.04 10.81
N GLN A 4 19.72 39.93 11.07
CA GLN A 4 21.05 39.67 10.55
C GLN A 4 20.94 38.72 9.35
N LYS A 5 21.30 39.23 8.17
CA LYS A 5 21.45 38.47 6.93
C LYS A 5 22.73 37.63 7.01
N PHE A 6 22.63 36.36 6.64
CA PHE A 6 23.78 35.54 6.29
C PHE A 6 23.59 35.07 4.85
N ASP A 7 24.41 35.63 3.97
CA ASP A 7 24.68 35.13 2.64
C ASP A 7 25.80 34.08 2.75
N THR A 8 25.58 32.88 2.23
CA THR A 8 26.66 31.92 1.95
C THR A 8 26.43 31.31 0.58
N ASP A 9 27.19 31.82 -0.38
CA ASP A 9 27.47 31.20 -1.67
C ASP A 9 28.27 29.91 -1.43
N PHE A 10 27.79 28.77 -1.96
CA PHE A 10 28.63 27.59 -2.13
C PHE A 10 28.49 27.05 -3.55
N ASP A 11 29.66 26.93 -4.16
CA ASP A 11 30.01 26.65 -5.54
C ASP A 11 29.61 25.24 -6.00
N GLY A 12 29.34 25.12 -7.29
CA GLY A 12 29.07 23.87 -7.96
C GLY A 12 30.34 23.10 -8.26
N SER A 13 30.26 21.77 -8.17
CA SER A 13 31.18 20.91 -8.87
C SER A 13 30.42 19.91 -9.74
N LYS A 14 31.00 19.74 -10.91
CA LYS A 14 30.50 19.10 -12.13
C LYS A 14 31.33 17.84 -12.34
N ILE A 15 30.71 16.67 -12.29
CA ILE A 15 31.26 15.38 -12.73
C ILE A 15 30.04 14.47 -12.93
N GLY A 16 29.78 13.73 -13.99
CA GLY A 16 30.48 13.36 -15.21
C GLY A 16 29.65 12.19 -15.76
N GLU A 17 29.25 12.30 -17.02
CA GLU A 17 28.47 11.32 -17.78
C GLU A 17 29.43 10.27 -18.35
N SER A 18 29.13 8.98 -18.24
CA SER A 18 29.72 7.92 -19.08
C SER A 18 28.86 6.66 -19.10
N ASP A 19 28.73 6.14 -20.31
CA ASP A 19 27.86 5.08 -20.81
C ASP A 19 28.36 3.64 -20.52
N ASP A 20 27.43 2.69 -20.74
CA ASP A 20 27.57 1.31 -21.28
C ASP A 20 28.62 0.32 -20.73
N ALA A 21 28.15 -0.84 -20.26
CA ALA A 21 28.58 -2.17 -20.73
C ALA A 21 27.74 -3.30 -20.11
N ASP A 22 27.19 -4.13 -21.00
CA ASP A 22 26.61 -5.44 -20.74
C ASP A 22 27.68 -6.50 -20.38
N ASP A 23 27.18 -7.63 -19.90
CA ASP A 23 27.71 -9.01 -20.06
C ASP A 23 28.55 -9.62 -18.93
N ALA A 24 27.99 -10.62 -18.24
CA ALA A 24 28.47 -12.01 -18.28
C ALA A 24 27.84 -12.85 -17.15
N ASP A 25 27.22 -13.95 -17.57
CA ASP A 25 26.87 -15.13 -16.77
C ASP A 25 28.10 -15.72 -16.05
N ASP A 26 27.88 -16.33 -14.87
CA ASP A 26 28.46 -17.66 -14.60
C ASP A 26 27.64 -18.41 -13.55
N ASP A 27 27.51 -19.70 -13.82
CA ASP A 27 26.62 -20.70 -13.24
C ASP A 27 27.20 -21.35 -11.95
N ASP A 28 26.33 -22.20 -11.38
CA ASP A 28 26.61 -23.48 -10.72
C ASP A 28 26.68 -23.60 -9.16
N ASP A 29 25.66 -24.35 -8.71
CA ASP A 29 25.71 -25.60 -7.93
C ASP A 29 25.37 -25.62 -6.41
N ASP A 30 24.26 -26.34 -6.17
CA ASP A 30 24.02 -27.44 -5.22
C ASP A 30 24.31 -27.24 -3.71
N ASP A 31 23.32 -27.45 -2.84
CA ASP A 31 22.82 -28.80 -2.50
C ASP A 31 21.80 -28.77 -1.33
N ASP A 32 21.09 -29.89 -1.21
CA ASP A 32 19.98 -30.29 -0.33
C ASP A 32 20.08 -30.02 1.20
N ASP A 33 18.93 -29.79 1.85
CA ASP A 33 18.34 -30.77 2.81
C ASP A 33 17.13 -30.22 3.61
N ASN A 34 15.95 -30.76 3.27
CA ASN A 34 15.05 -31.52 4.15
C ASN A 34 14.92 -31.14 5.66
N TYR A 35 13.72 -30.71 6.09
CA TYR A 35 12.92 -31.48 7.07
C TYR A 35 11.46 -30.97 7.17
N SER A 36 10.54 -31.92 7.05
CA SER A 36 9.09 -31.81 7.15
C SER A 36 8.57 -31.38 8.54
N ASN A 37 7.46 -30.64 8.58
CA ASN A 37 6.30 -31.07 9.36
C ASN A 37 5.00 -30.37 8.90
N LYS A 38 4.05 -31.15 8.38
CA LYS A 38 2.69 -30.72 8.04
C LYS A 38 1.73 -31.50 8.93
N SER A 39 1.24 -30.87 9.98
CA SER A 39 0.11 -31.40 10.76
C SER A 39 -1.17 -30.78 10.24
N ASN A 40 -2.08 -31.63 9.77
CA ASN A 40 -3.48 -31.27 9.61
C ASN A 40 -4.31 -32.12 10.57
N SER A 41 -5.32 -31.47 11.13
CA SER A 41 -6.34 -31.96 12.06
C SER A 41 -7.35 -32.90 11.43
N GLU A 42 -7.90 -33.80 12.24
CA GLU A 42 -9.24 -34.44 12.24
C GLU A 42 -9.16 -35.64 13.21
N ASP A 43 -10.18 -36.22 13.84
CA ASP A 43 -11.52 -35.89 14.29
C ASP A 43 -11.90 -37.07 15.22
N ILE A 44 -12.82 -36.87 16.15
CA ILE A 44 -13.19 -37.76 17.26
C ILE A 44 -14.07 -38.93 16.77
N GLY A 45 -13.67 -40.16 17.12
CA GLY A 45 -14.44 -41.38 16.90
C GLY A 45 -14.31 -42.37 18.06
N VAL A 46 -15.35 -42.43 18.90
CA VAL A 46 -15.49 -43.34 20.06
C VAL A 46 -15.75 -44.76 19.60
N SER A 47 -15.04 -45.75 20.16
CA SER A 47 -15.53 -47.13 20.24
C SER A 47 -14.99 -47.85 21.49
N ARG A 48 -15.93 -48.43 22.24
CA ARG A 48 -15.76 -49.27 23.42
C ARG A 48 -15.10 -50.60 23.06
N VAL A 49 -14.22 -51.12 23.93
CA VAL A 49 -14.11 -52.57 24.18
C VAL A 49 -13.64 -52.87 25.60
N SER A 50 -14.40 -53.79 26.18
CA SER A 50 -14.36 -54.53 27.44
C SER A 50 -13.03 -54.75 28.18
N ASP A 51 -13.18 -54.66 29.51
CA ASP A 51 -12.24 -54.94 30.58
C ASP A 51 -12.12 -56.44 30.96
N SER A 52 -10.99 -56.77 31.59
CA SER A 52 -10.72 -57.92 32.46
C SER A 52 -10.45 -59.32 31.87
N ALA A 53 -9.18 -59.58 31.53
CA ALA A 53 -8.61 -60.93 31.46
C ALA A 53 -7.71 -61.19 32.69
N VAL A 54 -8.23 -62.03 33.60
CA VAL A 54 -7.61 -62.51 34.84
C VAL A 54 -6.28 -63.23 34.54
N LYS A 55 -5.15 -62.69 35.01
CA LYS A 55 -3.86 -63.39 35.01
C LYS A 55 -3.82 -64.40 36.17
N LYS A 56 -3.69 -65.68 35.80
CA LYS A 56 -3.65 -66.83 36.71
C LYS A 56 -2.37 -66.83 37.56
N ARG A 57 -2.54 -67.02 38.87
CA ARG A 57 -1.50 -67.39 39.84
C ARG A 57 -0.83 -68.69 39.41
N TRP A 58 0.49 -68.73 39.32
CA TRP A 58 1.26 -69.97 39.24
C TRP A 58 1.21 -70.67 40.60
N LYS A 59 0.86 -71.96 40.58
CA LYS A 59 1.01 -72.86 41.73
C LYS A 59 2.48 -73.31 41.71
N SER A 60 3.20 -73.05 42.79
CA SER A 60 4.48 -73.73 43.04
C SER A 60 4.17 -75.15 43.47
N GLU A 61 4.49 -76.11 42.61
CA GLU A 61 4.54 -77.52 42.95
C GLU A 61 5.82 -77.70 43.77
N VAL A 62 5.67 -77.89 45.08
CA VAL A 62 6.76 -78.33 45.95
C VAL A 62 6.94 -79.81 45.65
N ASP A 63 7.97 -80.13 44.87
CA ASP A 63 8.34 -81.49 44.52
C ASP A 63 9.15 -82.07 45.68
N ASP A 64 8.49 -82.83 46.55
CA ASP A 64 9.13 -83.60 47.62
C ASP A 64 9.82 -84.83 47.00
N HIS A 65 10.92 -84.59 46.29
CA HIS A 65 11.79 -85.65 45.78
C HIS A 65 12.64 -86.22 46.92
N PHE A 66 12.29 -87.44 47.33
CA PHE A 66 13.00 -88.23 48.32
C PHE A 66 14.33 -88.73 47.72
N PHE A 67 15.44 -88.16 48.16
CA PHE A 67 16.80 -88.49 47.68
C PHE A 67 17.09 -90.00 47.79
N SER A 68 17.52 -90.61 46.68
CA SER A 68 18.09 -91.96 46.71
C SER A 68 19.52 -91.93 47.26
N MET A 69 19.94 -92.97 47.99
CA MET A 69 21.24 -92.99 48.71
C MET A 69 22.45 -92.85 47.77
N ALA A 70 22.34 -93.28 46.52
CA ALA A 70 23.37 -93.11 45.49
C ALA A 70 23.43 -91.68 44.94
N GLU A 71 22.31 -90.96 44.96
CA GLU A 71 22.21 -89.57 44.50
C GLU A 71 22.70 -88.59 45.58
N MET A 72 22.63 -88.99 46.86
CA MET A 72 23.31 -88.28 47.96
C MET A 72 24.82 -88.47 47.93
N GLU A 73 25.33 -89.64 47.52
CA GLU A 73 26.77 -89.90 47.37
C GLU A 73 27.34 -89.15 46.15
N GLU A 74 26.60 -89.07 45.03
CA GLU A 74 26.99 -88.23 43.87
C GLU A 74 26.88 -86.71 44.17
N TYR A 75 25.96 -86.30 45.06
CA TYR A 75 25.85 -84.92 45.53
C TYR A 75 26.97 -84.54 46.52
N LEU A 76 27.38 -85.48 47.38
CA LEU A 76 28.51 -85.31 48.30
C LEU A 76 29.86 -85.28 47.55
N ASP A 77 30.06 -86.14 46.54
CA ASP A 77 31.26 -86.11 45.67
C ASP A 77 31.31 -84.83 44.79
N LYS A 78 30.16 -84.32 44.35
CA LYS A 78 30.06 -83.00 43.68
C LYS A 78 30.33 -81.83 44.63
N GLN A 79 29.95 -81.93 45.92
CA GLN A 79 30.32 -80.94 46.93
C GLN A 79 31.82 -80.99 47.27
N GLU A 80 32.42 -82.17 47.34
CA GLU A 80 33.85 -82.32 47.62
C GLU A 80 34.73 -81.83 46.44
N SER A 81 34.21 -81.95 45.21
CA SER A 81 34.81 -81.35 44.00
C SER A 81 34.55 -79.84 43.86
N GLN A 82 33.46 -79.31 44.42
CA GLN A 82 33.18 -77.87 44.50
C GLN A 82 34.00 -77.18 45.61
N ALA A 83 34.42 -77.90 46.65
CA ALA A 83 35.29 -77.39 47.71
C ALA A 83 36.72 -77.02 47.22
N GLN A 84 37.09 -77.35 45.98
CA GLN A 84 38.33 -76.94 45.33
C GLN A 84 38.15 -75.81 44.28
N LEU A 85 36.95 -75.24 44.17
CA LEU A 85 36.66 -73.98 43.45
C LEU A 85 36.27 -72.84 44.40
N ASP A 86 36.66 -72.92 45.67
CA ASP A 86 36.22 -72.01 46.73
C ASP A 86 37.08 -70.74 46.93
N GLU A 87 38.16 -70.54 46.17
CA GLU A 87 38.85 -69.23 46.15
C GLU A 87 38.07 -68.17 45.36
N ASN A 88 37.33 -68.57 44.31
CA ASN A 88 36.52 -67.63 43.52
C ASN A 88 35.13 -67.34 44.14
N LEU A 89 34.60 -68.23 44.99
CA LEU A 89 33.30 -68.03 45.66
C LEU A 89 33.43 -67.10 46.88
N PHE A 90 34.53 -67.19 47.64
CA PHE A 90 34.81 -66.28 48.75
C PHE A 90 35.08 -64.85 48.25
N GLU A 91 35.84 -64.70 47.16
CA GLU A 91 36.00 -63.39 46.50
C GLU A 91 34.68 -62.83 45.95
N GLN A 92 33.79 -63.67 45.46
CA GLN A 92 32.47 -63.26 44.97
C GLN A 92 31.55 -62.89 46.14
N PHE A 93 31.64 -63.59 47.27
CA PHE A 93 30.93 -63.26 48.52
C PHE A 93 31.43 -61.96 49.15
N ASP A 94 32.73 -61.70 49.18
CA ASP A 94 33.31 -60.46 49.67
C ASP A 94 32.95 -59.26 48.78
N LYS A 95 32.90 -59.44 47.45
CA LYS A 95 32.38 -58.43 46.51
C LYS A 95 30.88 -58.19 46.70
N VAL A 96 30.09 -59.23 46.97
CA VAL A 96 28.65 -59.10 47.26
C VAL A 96 28.40 -58.47 48.64
N CYS A 97 29.22 -58.78 49.65
CA CYS A 97 29.08 -58.22 50.99
C CYS A 97 29.53 -56.75 51.05
N SER A 98 30.64 -56.41 50.39
CA SER A 98 31.07 -55.02 50.23
C SER A 98 30.07 -54.19 49.43
N SER A 99 29.52 -54.72 48.34
CA SER A 99 28.44 -54.04 47.61
C SER A 99 27.15 -53.93 48.43
N PHE A 100 26.81 -54.92 49.27
CA PHE A 100 25.68 -54.84 50.19
C PHE A 100 25.87 -53.73 51.23
N ILE A 101 27.08 -53.54 51.78
CA ILE A 101 27.38 -52.43 52.71
C ILE A 101 27.22 -51.08 52.01
N VAL A 102 27.79 -50.90 50.81
CA VAL A 102 27.64 -49.66 50.03
C VAL A 102 26.17 -49.40 49.67
N LEU A 103 25.41 -50.46 49.35
CA LEU A 103 23.99 -50.35 49.09
C LEU A 103 23.20 -49.97 50.36
N GLN A 104 23.54 -50.55 51.50
CA GLN A 104 22.89 -50.25 52.77
C GLN A 104 23.16 -48.80 53.21
N GLU A 105 24.39 -48.32 53.05
CA GLU A 105 24.75 -46.91 53.27
C GLU A 105 23.97 -45.99 52.33
N ARG A 106 23.87 -46.35 51.04
CA ARG A 106 23.08 -45.59 50.06
C ARG A 106 21.59 -45.59 50.39
N ILE A 107 21.03 -46.72 50.84
CA ILE A 107 19.62 -46.83 51.27
C ILE A 107 19.40 -45.90 52.47
N SER A 108 20.27 -45.96 53.47
CA SER A 108 20.18 -45.10 54.65
C SER A 108 20.28 -43.62 54.31
N ALA A 109 21.17 -43.24 53.39
CA ALA A 109 21.29 -41.85 52.90
C ALA A 109 20.01 -41.38 52.18
N ILE A 110 19.41 -42.24 51.35
CA ILE A 110 18.15 -41.94 50.65
C ILE A 110 16.98 -41.84 51.64
N GLU A 111 16.89 -42.74 52.62
CA GLU A 111 15.88 -42.70 53.67
C GLU A 111 15.99 -41.41 54.49
N GLN A 112 17.20 -41.01 54.86
CA GLN A 112 17.43 -39.76 55.58
C GLN A 112 17.05 -38.53 54.72
N ALA A 113 17.41 -38.53 53.43
CA ALA A 113 17.03 -37.46 52.51
C ALA A 113 15.50 -37.36 52.32
N ASN A 114 14.80 -38.50 52.34
CA ASN A 114 13.34 -38.54 52.24
C ASN A 114 12.63 -38.07 53.54
N LEU A 115 13.26 -38.26 54.69
CA LEU A 115 12.76 -37.78 55.98
C LEU A 115 13.02 -36.28 56.21
N ALA A 116 14.06 -35.72 55.58
CA ALA A 116 14.37 -34.30 55.65
C ALA A 116 13.30 -33.43 54.98
N PRO A 117 13.11 -32.16 55.42
CA PRO A 117 12.22 -31.24 54.72
C PRO A 117 12.71 -31.01 53.28
N ARG A 118 11.75 -30.87 52.36
CA ARG A 118 12.05 -30.57 50.96
C ARG A 118 12.70 -29.20 50.85
N SER A 119 13.60 -29.05 49.89
CA SER A 119 14.15 -27.75 49.53
C SER A 119 13.05 -26.82 49.00
N TRP A 120 13.29 -25.52 49.10
CA TRP A 120 12.31 -24.49 48.74
C TRP A 120 11.95 -24.55 47.24
N ASP A 121 12.87 -24.96 46.37
CA ASP A 121 12.64 -25.12 44.93
C ASP A 121 11.74 -26.34 44.58
N LEU A 122 11.69 -27.34 45.45
CA LEU A 122 10.82 -28.52 45.34
C LEU A 122 9.46 -28.35 46.05
N SER A 123 9.25 -27.18 46.65
CA SER A 123 8.04 -26.83 47.38
C SER A 123 7.18 -25.89 46.53
N GLY A 124 5.85 -26.08 46.57
CA GLY A 124 4.92 -25.16 45.92
C GLY A 124 4.68 -23.92 46.79
N GLU A 125 4.29 -22.81 46.16
CA GLU A 125 3.82 -21.59 46.86
C GLU A 125 4.82 -20.98 47.86
N VAL A 126 6.11 -21.05 47.53
CA VAL A 126 7.18 -20.53 48.41
C VAL A 126 7.18 -19.00 48.48
N THR A 127 7.15 -18.49 49.70
CA THR A 127 7.26 -17.05 50.01
C THR A 127 8.72 -16.60 50.13
N ALA A 128 8.96 -15.30 50.07
CA ALA A 128 10.33 -14.75 50.15
C ALA A 128 11.03 -15.01 51.51
N ILE A 129 10.30 -15.33 52.58
CA ILE A 129 10.84 -15.57 53.93
C ILE A 129 11.34 -17.02 54.08
N GLU A 130 10.70 -17.97 53.39
CA GLU A 130 11.01 -19.40 53.49
C GLU A 130 12.29 -19.79 52.74
N ARG A 131 12.74 -18.93 51.82
CA ARG A 131 13.99 -19.10 51.07
C ARG A 131 15.05 -18.12 51.56
N GLU A 132 16.31 -18.53 51.44
CA GLU A 132 17.44 -17.66 51.75
C GLU A 132 17.60 -16.54 50.71
N GLU A 133 18.27 -15.46 51.10
CA GLU A 133 18.51 -14.31 50.23
C GLU A 133 19.27 -14.69 48.96
N ASN A 134 18.90 -14.10 47.81
CA ASN A 134 19.55 -14.30 46.50
C ASN A 134 19.52 -15.73 45.89
N THR A 135 18.93 -16.72 46.56
CA THR A 135 18.81 -18.10 46.06
C THR A 135 18.06 -18.23 44.72
N VAL A 136 17.17 -17.29 44.40
CA VAL A 136 16.46 -17.24 43.11
C VAL A 136 17.40 -17.02 41.94
N LEU A 137 18.46 -16.22 42.14
CA LEU A 137 19.40 -15.88 41.07
C LEU A 137 20.26 -17.08 40.66
N GLU A 138 20.40 -18.06 41.55
CA GLU A 138 21.16 -19.29 41.31
C GLU A 138 20.38 -20.33 40.51
N LYS A 139 19.05 -20.28 40.58
CA LYS A 139 18.16 -21.27 39.95
C LYS A 139 17.62 -20.73 38.63
N TYR A 140 17.64 -21.57 37.60
CA TYR A 140 17.01 -21.27 36.32
C TYR A 140 15.50 -21.54 36.42
N LEU A 141 14.71 -20.47 36.48
CA LEU A 141 13.26 -20.51 36.55
C LEU A 141 12.68 -19.95 35.26
N ASP A 142 11.76 -20.69 34.65
CA ASP A 142 10.98 -20.22 33.52
C ASP A 142 9.70 -19.54 34.02
N PHE A 143 9.46 -18.32 33.55
CA PHE A 143 8.26 -17.56 33.88
C PHE A 143 7.76 -16.79 32.68
N ASP A 144 6.44 -16.65 32.58
CA ASP A 144 5.83 -15.90 31.51
C ASP A 144 5.91 -14.39 31.76
N GLN A 145 6.33 -13.64 30.75
CA GLN A 145 6.27 -12.17 30.75
C GLN A 145 5.01 -11.72 30.00
N SER A 146 4.16 -10.95 30.68
CA SER A 146 2.89 -10.50 30.12
C SER A 146 3.02 -9.48 28.99
N THR A 147 4.15 -8.77 28.90
CA THR A 147 4.38 -7.72 27.92
C THR A 147 5.62 -8.02 27.07
N PRO A 148 5.55 -7.85 25.74
CA PRO A 148 6.74 -7.94 24.93
C PRO A 148 7.74 -6.87 25.34
N ARG A 149 9.02 -7.23 25.37
CA ARG A 149 10.10 -6.27 25.61
C ARG A 149 10.21 -5.29 24.44
N ALA A 150 10.48 -4.03 24.73
CA ALA A 150 10.79 -3.04 23.70
C ALA A 150 11.99 -3.53 22.86
N PRO A 151 11.92 -3.42 21.51
CA PRO A 151 13.01 -3.86 20.66
C PRO A 151 14.26 -3.02 20.91
N LEU A 152 15.42 -3.67 20.93
CA LEU A 152 16.70 -3.01 21.06
C LEU A 152 17.11 -2.44 19.69
N VAL A 153 17.50 -1.16 19.65
CA VAL A 153 17.98 -0.51 18.43
C VAL A 153 19.42 -0.96 18.19
N THR A 154 19.59 -1.98 17.36
CA THR A 154 20.89 -2.51 16.92
C THR A 154 21.32 -1.89 15.60
N VAL A 155 22.61 -1.95 15.28
CA VAL A 155 23.17 -1.41 14.02
C VAL A 155 22.48 -2.03 12.80
N ASP A 156 22.19 -3.33 12.83
CA ASP A 156 21.50 -4.03 11.74
C ASP A 156 20.09 -3.50 11.52
N THR A 157 19.33 -3.25 12.60
CA THR A 157 17.97 -2.68 12.47
C THR A 157 18.01 -1.25 11.94
N THR A 158 19.02 -0.45 12.32
CA THR A 158 19.19 0.90 11.75
C THR A 158 19.56 0.85 10.27
N ALA A 159 20.44 -0.06 9.86
CA ALA A 159 20.83 -0.21 8.44
C ALA A 159 19.64 -0.61 7.56
N GLN A 160 18.77 -1.50 8.06
CA GLN A 160 17.53 -1.87 7.37
C GLN A 160 16.56 -0.69 7.22
N LEU A 161 16.42 0.13 8.27
CA LEU A 161 15.58 1.34 8.22
C LEU A 161 16.13 2.36 7.22
N GLU A 162 17.45 2.58 7.21
CA GLU A 162 18.11 3.49 6.27
C GLU A 162 17.96 3.03 4.83
N ALA A 163 18.17 1.74 4.55
CA ALA A 163 17.95 1.17 3.22
C ALA A 163 16.52 1.43 2.72
N LYS A 164 15.51 1.25 3.59
CA LYS A 164 14.11 1.53 3.28
C LYS A 164 13.84 3.01 3.05
N ILE A 165 14.43 3.90 3.85
CA ILE A 165 14.30 5.35 3.68
C ILE A 165 14.93 5.78 2.34
N ILE A 166 16.14 5.29 2.03
CA ILE A 166 16.84 5.57 0.78
C ILE A 166 15.99 5.10 -0.41
N GLN A 167 15.43 3.89 -0.35
CA GLN A 167 14.54 3.37 -1.39
C GLN A 167 13.32 4.28 -1.58
N ARG A 168 12.64 4.71 -0.51
CA ARG A 168 11.49 5.63 -0.62
C ARG A 168 11.84 6.98 -1.23
N ILE A 169 13.03 7.51 -0.92
CA ILE A 169 13.53 8.76 -1.51
C ILE A 169 13.80 8.56 -3.01
N LYS A 170 14.43 7.44 -3.40
CA LYS A 170 14.65 7.08 -4.81
C LYS A 170 13.32 6.96 -5.56
N ASP A 171 12.32 6.32 -4.95
CA ASP A 171 10.99 6.12 -5.51
C ASP A 171 10.11 7.38 -5.45
N LYS A 172 10.54 8.44 -4.75
CA LYS A 172 9.78 9.66 -4.44
C LYS A 172 8.39 9.37 -3.83
N ALA A 173 8.31 8.30 -3.04
CA ALA A 173 7.08 7.85 -2.40
C ALA A 173 6.99 8.44 -0.99
N PHE A 174 6.48 9.67 -0.90
CA PHE A 174 6.29 10.39 0.37
C PHE A 174 4.82 10.38 0.78
N ASP A 175 4.57 10.07 2.05
CA ASP A 175 3.25 10.07 2.67
C ASP A 175 2.87 11.46 3.22
N ASP A 176 3.40 12.53 2.62
CA ASP A 176 3.14 13.92 3.05
C ASP A 176 1.73 14.37 2.68
N VAL A 177 1.07 15.07 3.60
CA VAL A 177 -0.26 15.63 3.34
C VAL A 177 -0.17 16.75 2.32
N ILE A 178 -0.83 16.55 1.18
CA ILE A 178 -0.84 17.56 0.11
C ILE A 178 -1.78 18.71 0.48
N ARG A 179 -1.31 19.95 0.31
CA ARG A 179 -2.16 21.14 0.43
C ARG A 179 -3.34 21.05 -0.53
N THR A 180 -4.53 20.89 0.04
CA THR A 180 -5.79 20.95 -0.68
C THR A 180 -6.17 22.40 -0.84
N GLU A 181 -6.18 22.89 -2.07
CA GLU A 181 -6.82 24.17 -2.37
C GLU A 181 -8.32 23.99 -2.17
N ARG A 182 -8.96 24.93 -1.46
CA ARG A 182 -10.42 24.99 -1.41
C ARG A 182 -10.88 25.28 -2.82
N LYS A 183 -11.22 24.23 -3.57
CA LYS A 183 -11.88 24.39 -4.87
C LYS A 183 -13.15 25.21 -4.59
N PRO A 184 -13.38 26.34 -5.27
CA PRO A 184 -14.72 26.90 -5.28
C PRO A 184 -15.65 25.78 -5.74
N GLU A 185 -16.74 25.52 -5.01
CA GLU A 185 -17.68 24.44 -5.36
C GLU A 185 -18.29 24.63 -6.78
N ALA A 186 -18.11 25.80 -7.37
CA ALA A 186 -18.28 26.01 -8.80
C ALA A 186 -17.08 25.44 -9.57
N ASN A 187 -17.19 24.19 -10.02
CA ASN A 187 -16.92 23.77 -11.42
C ASN A 187 -17.08 22.25 -11.55
N ALA A 188 -18.30 21.80 -11.80
CA ALA A 188 -18.47 20.58 -12.57
C ALA A 188 -18.32 20.96 -14.04
N ALA A 189 -17.29 20.41 -14.67
CA ALA A 189 -17.00 20.50 -16.08
C ALA A 189 -18.29 20.51 -16.92
N TYR A 190 -18.29 21.38 -17.93
CA TYR A 190 -19.19 21.37 -19.07
C TYR A 190 -19.44 19.92 -19.52
N ARG A 191 -20.51 19.29 -19.00
CA ARG A 191 -21.19 18.26 -19.75
C ARG A 191 -21.68 19.03 -20.96
N ALA A 192 -21.08 18.78 -22.13
CA ALA A 192 -21.72 19.15 -23.36
C ALA A 192 -23.19 18.74 -23.19
N PRO A 193 -24.15 19.68 -23.23
CA PRO A 193 -25.54 19.31 -23.11
C PRO A 193 -25.74 18.24 -24.18
N ILE A 194 -26.07 17.03 -23.74
CA ILE A 194 -26.58 16.02 -24.64
C ILE A 194 -27.74 16.74 -25.28
N ALA A 195 -27.62 17.01 -26.58
CA ALA A 195 -28.66 17.68 -27.33
C ALA A 195 -29.83 16.69 -27.41
N GLU A 196 -30.59 16.60 -26.34
CA GLU A 196 -32.00 16.27 -26.37
C GLU A 196 -32.70 17.50 -26.98
N SER A 197 -32.32 17.85 -28.22
CA SER A 197 -33.27 18.51 -29.08
C SER A 197 -34.35 17.45 -29.30
N GLU A 198 -35.43 17.54 -28.52
CA GLU A 198 -36.75 17.27 -29.06
C GLU A 198 -36.75 17.79 -30.49
N ILE A 199 -37.11 16.96 -31.47
CA ILE A 199 -36.95 17.28 -32.89
C ILE A 199 -37.86 18.48 -33.19
N VAL A 200 -37.35 19.69 -32.94
CA VAL A 200 -38.04 20.93 -33.27
C VAL A 200 -38.02 20.98 -34.78
N LYS A 201 -39.21 21.05 -35.38
CA LYS A 201 -39.41 21.12 -36.84
C LYS A 201 -38.98 22.48 -37.38
N LYS A 202 -37.70 22.82 -37.23
CA LYS A 202 -37.12 23.98 -37.89
C LYS A 202 -36.88 23.63 -39.35
N SER A 203 -37.18 24.58 -40.23
CA SER A 203 -36.85 24.42 -41.63
C SER A 203 -35.34 24.52 -41.84
N LEU A 204 -34.81 23.88 -42.89
CA LEU A 204 -33.39 23.98 -43.22
C LEU A 204 -32.93 25.43 -43.40
N ALA A 205 -33.80 26.28 -43.98
CA ALA A 205 -33.56 27.71 -44.17
C ALA A 205 -33.38 28.45 -42.83
N GLU A 206 -34.21 28.15 -41.83
CA GLU A 206 -34.15 28.75 -40.49
C GLU A 206 -32.86 28.35 -39.75
N VAL A 207 -32.41 27.10 -39.88
CA VAL A 207 -31.13 26.65 -39.31
C VAL A 207 -29.96 27.40 -39.93
N TYR A 208 -29.97 27.60 -41.26
CA TYR A 208 -28.93 28.38 -41.94
C TYR A 208 -28.97 29.86 -41.58
N GLU A 209 -30.16 30.43 -41.44
CA GLU A 209 -30.33 31.82 -41.00
C GLU A 209 -29.79 32.01 -39.58
N GLU A 210 -30.15 31.16 -38.63
CA GLU A 210 -29.64 31.19 -37.26
C GLU A 210 -28.12 31.02 -37.22
N GLN A 211 -27.56 30.12 -38.04
CA GLN A 211 -26.12 29.91 -38.11
C GLN A 211 -25.40 31.11 -38.72
N TYR A 212 -25.97 31.73 -39.77
CA TYR A 212 -25.42 32.93 -40.40
C TYR A 212 -25.47 34.14 -39.47
N GLN A 213 -26.57 34.32 -38.72
CA GLN A 213 -26.67 35.36 -37.70
C GLN A 213 -25.65 35.13 -36.58
N LYS A 214 -25.44 33.88 -36.14
CA LYS A 214 -24.42 33.55 -35.12
C LYS A 214 -22.99 33.84 -35.59
N THR A 215 -22.67 33.60 -36.86
CA THR A 215 -21.34 33.86 -37.42
C THR A 215 -21.10 35.35 -37.69
N GLN A 216 -22.10 36.08 -38.16
CA GLN A 216 -22.01 37.52 -38.44
C GLN A 216 -22.00 38.38 -37.16
N TYR A 217 -22.87 38.07 -36.20
CA TYR A 217 -23.00 38.85 -34.96
C TYR A 217 -22.12 38.34 -33.83
N GLY A 218 -21.34 37.27 -34.05
CA GLY A 218 -20.40 36.74 -33.07
C GLY A 218 -21.03 36.69 -31.68
N VAL A 219 -22.15 35.98 -31.54
CA VAL A 219 -22.76 35.77 -30.22
C VAL A 219 -21.75 34.96 -29.41
N GLY A 220 -20.90 35.66 -28.68
CA GLY A 220 -20.16 35.09 -27.57
C GLY A 220 -21.15 34.30 -26.76
N GLY A 221 -20.82 33.03 -26.48
CA GLY A 221 -21.73 32.05 -25.91
C GLY A 221 -22.24 32.45 -24.52
N GLU A 222 -23.16 33.39 -24.48
CA GLU A 222 -24.13 33.51 -23.41
C GLU A 222 -25.11 32.37 -23.66
N GLU A 223 -24.76 31.19 -23.16
CA GLU A 223 -25.77 30.21 -22.82
C GLU A 223 -26.87 30.96 -22.08
N LYS A 224 -28.08 30.95 -22.64
CA LYS A 224 -29.26 31.52 -21.98
C LYS A 224 -29.26 30.96 -20.58
N ARG A 225 -28.89 31.78 -19.58
CA ARG A 225 -28.91 31.36 -18.18
C ARG A 225 -30.34 30.89 -17.95
N ASN A 226 -30.50 29.64 -17.53
CA ASN A 226 -31.84 29.09 -17.40
C ASN A 226 -32.65 30.03 -16.50
N GLU A 227 -33.79 30.52 -16.98
CA GLU A 227 -34.63 31.49 -16.28
C GLU A 227 -34.96 31.00 -14.85
N LYS A 228 -35.17 29.68 -14.72
CA LYS A 228 -35.32 28.97 -13.44
C LYS A 228 -34.16 29.19 -12.46
N HIS A 229 -32.90 29.22 -12.93
CA HIS A 229 -31.76 29.49 -12.05
C HIS A 229 -31.75 30.94 -11.56
N GLU A 230 -32.19 31.89 -12.38
CA GLU A 230 -32.28 33.29 -11.97
C GLU A 230 -33.42 33.49 -10.97
N GLU A 231 -34.56 32.84 -11.17
CA GLU A 231 -35.66 32.79 -10.21
C GLU A 231 -35.22 32.20 -8.87
N ILE A 232 -34.55 31.05 -8.89
CA ILE A 232 -34.00 30.42 -7.68
C ILE A 232 -33.01 31.36 -6.97
N LYS A 233 -32.11 32.02 -7.70
CA LYS A 233 -31.17 33.01 -7.11
C LYS A 233 -31.90 34.16 -6.43
N LYS A 234 -32.96 34.70 -7.05
CA LYS A 234 -33.80 35.76 -6.48
C LYS A 234 -34.49 35.29 -5.19
N LEU A 235 -35.09 34.09 -5.22
CA LEU A 235 -35.77 33.50 -4.06
C LEU A 235 -34.80 33.24 -2.90
N ILE A 236 -33.63 32.67 -3.19
CA ILE A 236 -32.57 32.43 -2.20
C ILE A 236 -32.09 33.74 -1.58
N SER A 237 -31.85 34.78 -2.40
CA SER A 237 -31.42 36.09 -1.90
C SER A 237 -32.47 36.70 -0.98
N SER A 238 -33.75 36.63 -1.35
CA SER A 238 -34.87 37.10 -0.52
C SER A 238 -34.99 36.31 0.79
N LEU A 239 -34.83 34.99 0.73
CA LEU A 239 -34.88 34.12 1.90
C LEU A 239 -33.75 34.45 2.89
N PHE A 240 -32.51 34.54 2.41
CA PHE A 240 -31.37 34.87 3.27
C PHE A 240 -31.47 36.28 3.84
N GLN A 241 -32.00 37.25 3.11
CA GLN A 241 -32.26 38.58 3.66
C GLN A 241 -33.22 38.52 4.87
N LYS A 242 -34.28 37.69 4.78
CA LYS A 242 -35.24 37.49 5.88
C LYS A 242 -34.63 36.72 7.06
N LEU A 243 -33.88 35.65 6.80
CA LEU A 243 -33.21 34.86 7.84
C LEU A 243 -32.11 35.67 8.56
N ASN A 244 -31.37 36.49 7.83
CA ASN A 244 -30.36 37.37 8.39
C ASN A 244 -31.00 38.43 9.30
N ALA A 245 -32.13 39.02 8.89
CA ALA A 245 -32.88 39.93 9.74
C ALA A 245 -33.43 39.24 10.99
N LEU A 246 -33.97 38.01 10.87
CA LEU A 246 -34.49 37.22 11.99
C LEU A 246 -33.40 36.86 13.01
N SER A 247 -32.19 36.55 12.54
CA SER A 247 -31.03 36.23 13.38
C SER A 247 -30.30 37.46 13.92
N HIS A 248 -30.87 38.67 13.81
CA HIS A 248 -30.22 39.93 14.18
C HIS A 248 -28.84 40.10 13.53
N TYR A 249 -28.71 39.63 12.30
CA TYR A 249 -27.47 39.64 11.51
C TYR A 249 -26.29 38.91 12.19
N ARG A 250 -26.55 37.95 13.09
CA ARG A 250 -25.53 37.06 13.68
C ARG A 250 -25.38 35.77 12.86
N TYR A 251 -24.84 35.89 11.65
CA TYR A 251 -24.64 34.75 10.74
C TYR A 251 -23.21 34.73 10.20
N ILE A 252 -22.81 33.59 9.62
CA ILE A 252 -21.54 33.45 8.93
C ILE A 252 -21.69 34.14 7.57
N PRO A 253 -20.87 35.15 7.22
CA PRO A 253 -20.98 35.85 5.95
C PRO A 253 -20.89 34.87 4.78
N SER A 254 -21.62 35.17 3.71
CA SER A 254 -21.59 34.35 2.48
C SER A 254 -20.16 34.22 1.97
N GLU A 255 -19.87 33.07 1.38
CA GLU A 255 -18.57 32.82 0.77
C GLU A 255 -18.26 33.87 -0.30
N VAL A 256 -17.05 34.42 -0.24
CA VAL A 256 -16.58 35.42 -1.20
C VAL A 256 -16.44 34.75 -2.55
N GLN A 257 -17.38 35.03 -3.45
CA GLN A 257 -17.29 34.63 -4.84
C GLN A 257 -16.37 35.62 -5.58
N PRO A 258 -15.48 35.15 -6.47
CA PRO A 258 -14.68 36.05 -7.29
C PRO A 258 -15.59 36.82 -8.26
N GLU A 259 -15.90 38.07 -7.94
CA GLU A 259 -16.66 38.98 -8.79
C GLU A 259 -15.71 39.77 -9.70
N VAL A 260 -15.81 39.58 -11.01
CA VAL A 260 -15.08 40.41 -11.98
C VAL A 260 -15.86 41.72 -12.19
N ARG A 261 -15.29 42.84 -11.74
CA ARG A 261 -15.86 44.18 -11.96
C ARG A 261 -15.07 44.89 -13.05
N ILE A 262 -15.75 45.21 -14.15
CA ILE A 262 -15.16 45.98 -15.25
C ILE A 262 -15.35 47.46 -14.92
N LEU A 263 -14.24 48.20 -14.76
CA LEU A 263 -14.24 49.64 -14.51
C LEU A 263 -13.89 50.38 -15.81
N ASN A 264 -14.62 51.45 -16.09
CA ASN A 264 -14.37 52.30 -17.25
C ASN A 264 -13.45 53.47 -16.86
N ASN A 265 -12.61 53.93 -17.80
CA ASN A 265 -11.74 55.08 -17.60
C ASN A 265 -12.54 56.39 -17.61
N MET A 266 -13.14 56.74 -16.47
CA MET A 266 -13.96 57.93 -16.27
C MET A 266 -13.32 58.81 -15.17
N PRO A 267 -13.53 60.14 -15.19
CA PRO A 267 -13.18 61.00 -14.07
C PRO A 267 -13.87 60.53 -12.78
N SER A 268 -13.15 60.52 -11.66
CA SER A 268 -13.66 60.09 -10.36
C SER A 268 -14.88 60.91 -9.93
N LEU A 269 -14.89 62.21 -10.24
CA LEU A 269 -16.01 63.12 -10.01
C LEU A 269 -17.36 62.60 -10.54
N GLN A 270 -17.39 61.87 -11.66
CA GLN A 270 -18.64 61.32 -12.21
C GLN A 270 -19.19 60.15 -11.40
N LYS A 271 -18.35 59.51 -10.58
CA LYS A 271 -18.74 58.41 -9.69
C LYS A 271 -19.12 58.92 -8.29
N GLU A 272 -18.67 60.12 -7.93
CA GLU A 272 -18.97 60.73 -6.64
C GLU A 272 -20.43 61.22 -6.57
N GLU A 273 -20.94 61.34 -5.34
CA GLU A 273 -22.25 61.92 -5.09
C GLU A 273 -22.24 63.41 -5.44
N VAL A 274 -23.33 63.90 -6.04
CA VAL A 274 -23.45 65.30 -6.45
C VAL A 274 -23.57 66.17 -5.19
N GLY A 275 -22.47 66.81 -4.82
CA GLY A 275 -22.40 67.74 -3.69
C GLY A 275 -21.54 68.95 -4.02
N PRO A 276 -21.79 70.12 -3.39
CA PRO A 276 -21.02 71.35 -3.62
C PRO A 276 -19.55 71.28 -3.18
N LEU A 277 -19.17 70.21 -2.47
CA LEU A 277 -17.79 69.93 -2.03
C LEU A 277 -17.05 68.94 -2.95
N ALA A 278 -17.72 68.41 -3.99
CA ALA A 278 -17.12 67.44 -4.90
C ALA A 278 -16.16 68.17 -5.87
N SER A 279 -14.86 68.07 -5.61
CA SER A 279 -13.80 68.64 -6.46
C SER A 279 -12.58 67.74 -6.38
N THR A 280 -12.58 66.70 -7.22
CA THR A 280 -11.48 65.77 -7.39
C THR A 280 -11.15 65.64 -8.88
N ASP A 281 -9.93 65.99 -9.27
CA ASP A 281 -9.44 65.88 -10.66
C ASP A 281 -8.87 64.49 -10.98
N ALA A 282 -9.02 63.53 -10.06
CA ALA A 282 -8.48 62.19 -10.20
C ALA A 282 -9.28 61.36 -11.22
N VAL A 283 -8.61 60.43 -11.89
CA VAL A 283 -9.20 59.47 -12.82
C VAL A 283 -9.29 58.10 -12.13
N LEU A 284 -10.33 57.31 -12.42
CA LEU A 284 -10.57 56.03 -11.72
C LEU A 284 -9.50 54.95 -11.97
N LEU A 285 -8.88 54.98 -13.15
CA LEU A 285 -7.93 53.96 -13.59
C LEU A 285 -6.49 54.42 -13.33
N ALA A 286 -5.67 53.54 -12.77
CA ALA A 286 -4.27 53.85 -12.51
C ALA A 286 -3.47 53.93 -13.83
N PRO A 287 -2.38 54.73 -13.90
CA PRO A 287 -1.51 54.75 -15.08
C PRO A 287 -0.98 53.37 -15.47
N GLU A 288 -0.73 52.48 -14.51
CA GLU A 288 -0.26 51.10 -14.78
C GLU A 288 -1.32 50.19 -15.42
N GLU A 289 -2.60 50.46 -15.17
CA GLU A 289 -3.72 49.75 -15.78
C GLU A 289 -4.01 50.26 -17.20
N ILE A 290 -3.73 51.55 -17.47
CA ILE A 290 -3.75 52.13 -18.82
C ILE A 290 -2.55 51.64 -19.64
N HIS A 291 -1.36 51.67 -19.03
CA HIS A 291 -0.11 51.24 -19.66
C HIS A 291 0.73 50.46 -18.66
N LYS A 292 0.96 49.17 -18.95
CA LYS A 292 1.80 48.32 -18.11
C LYS A 292 3.20 48.92 -18.01
N HIS A 293 3.71 49.06 -16.79
CA HIS A 293 5.09 49.47 -16.62
C HIS A 293 6.02 48.42 -17.25
N ILE A 294 6.89 48.86 -18.16
CA ILE A 294 7.98 48.03 -18.67
C ILE A 294 9.20 48.37 -17.82
N SER A 295 9.68 47.40 -17.05
CA SER A 295 10.88 47.59 -16.24
C SER A 295 12.12 47.61 -17.12
N GLY A 296 12.80 48.77 -17.15
CA GLY A 296 14.06 48.97 -17.86
C GLY A 296 13.90 49.66 -19.23
N PRO A 297 15.02 50.10 -19.83
CA PRO A 297 15.01 50.72 -21.15
C PRO A 297 14.57 49.68 -22.19
N ILE A 298 13.63 50.07 -23.06
CA ILE A 298 13.20 49.26 -24.20
C ILE A 298 14.40 49.15 -25.15
N LYS A 299 14.88 47.93 -25.39
CA LYS A 299 15.96 47.64 -26.32
C LYS A 299 15.46 46.73 -27.44
N GLY A 300 15.79 47.07 -28.69
CA GLY A 300 15.57 46.20 -29.84
C GLY A 300 16.43 44.93 -29.76
N ASP A 301 16.09 43.88 -30.51
CA ASP A 301 16.88 42.64 -30.52
C ASP A 301 18.31 42.84 -31.06
N ASP A 302 18.49 43.80 -31.97
CA ASP A 302 19.79 44.17 -32.55
C ASP A 302 20.68 44.96 -31.58
N GLU A 303 20.08 45.66 -30.61
CA GLU A 303 20.79 46.48 -29.62
C GLU A 303 21.16 45.68 -28.36
N LYS A 304 20.69 44.44 -28.25
CA LYS A 304 20.98 43.56 -27.11
C LYS A 304 22.38 42.98 -27.20
N THR A 305 23.21 43.38 -26.25
CA THR A 305 24.54 42.77 -26.07
C THR A 305 24.45 41.27 -25.76
N LYS A 306 25.54 40.54 -25.99
CA LYS A 306 25.62 39.09 -25.70
C LYS A 306 25.29 38.77 -24.24
N THR A 307 25.69 39.63 -23.29
CA THR A 307 25.40 39.48 -21.86
C THR A 307 23.92 39.66 -21.56
N ASP A 308 23.26 40.64 -22.18
CA ASP A 308 21.82 40.89 -22.06
C ASP A 308 21.01 39.68 -22.57
N ARG A 309 21.37 39.14 -23.73
CA ARG A 309 20.75 37.92 -24.30
C ARG A 309 20.90 36.72 -23.38
N SER A 310 22.08 36.52 -22.78
CA SER A 310 22.33 35.43 -21.83
C SER A 310 21.50 35.59 -20.54
N ARG A 311 21.40 36.81 -20.02
CA ARG A 311 20.56 37.12 -18.85
C ARG A 311 19.08 36.86 -19.12
N LEU A 312 18.57 37.29 -20.27
CA LEU A 312 17.18 37.02 -20.69
C LEU A 312 16.93 35.52 -20.85
N HIS A 313 17.88 34.76 -21.40
CA HIS A 313 17.78 33.31 -21.50
C HIS A 313 17.73 32.65 -20.12
N ARG A 314 18.59 33.07 -19.18
CA ARG A 314 18.55 32.59 -17.79
C ARG A 314 17.22 32.90 -17.12
N LYS A 315 16.70 34.12 -17.30
CA LYS A 315 15.39 34.53 -16.76
C LYS A 315 14.27 33.65 -17.32
N LYS A 316 14.24 33.47 -18.64
CA LYS A 316 13.25 32.61 -19.32
C LYS A 316 13.35 31.14 -18.88
N LYS A 317 14.56 30.63 -18.67
CA LYS A 317 14.79 29.26 -18.15
C LYS A 317 14.22 29.10 -16.74
N VAL A 318 14.47 30.06 -15.86
CA VAL A 318 13.93 30.05 -14.48
C VAL A 318 12.41 30.14 -14.48
N GLU A 319 11.82 31.01 -15.30
CA GLU A 319 10.36 31.12 -15.44
C GLU A 319 9.73 29.83 -15.97
N ALA A 320 10.37 29.18 -16.97
CA ALA A 320 9.91 27.91 -17.50
C ALA A 320 10.04 26.76 -16.48
N GLU A 321 11.13 26.70 -15.73
CA GLU A 321 11.30 25.72 -14.64
C GLU A 321 10.25 25.89 -13.54
N PHE A 322 9.92 27.14 -13.18
CA PHE A 322 8.86 27.43 -12.23
C PHE A 322 7.48 26.98 -12.76
N ALA A 323 7.18 27.28 -14.02
CA ALA A 323 5.94 26.84 -14.67
C ALA A 323 5.82 25.30 -14.72
N ASN A 324 6.88 24.60 -15.13
CA ASN A 324 6.91 23.14 -15.19
C ASN A 324 6.77 22.49 -13.81
N LYS A 325 7.36 23.08 -12.76
CA LYS A 325 7.17 22.62 -11.37
C LYS A 325 5.71 22.71 -10.95
N MET A 326 5.06 23.86 -11.19
CA MET A 326 3.64 24.02 -10.89
C MET A 326 2.77 23.01 -11.66
N GLU A 327 3.07 22.75 -12.93
CA GLU A 327 2.31 21.78 -13.73
C GLU A 327 2.47 20.33 -13.22
N ASN A 328 3.69 19.94 -12.84
CA ASN A 328 3.96 18.63 -12.25
C ASN A 328 3.26 18.45 -10.90
N ASP A 329 3.23 19.48 -10.05
CA ASP A 329 2.51 19.45 -8.78
C ASP A 329 1.00 19.33 -9.00
N ILE A 330 0.45 19.97 -10.03
CA ILE A 330 -0.97 19.88 -10.40
C ILE A 330 -1.31 18.49 -10.98
N SER A 331 -0.42 17.89 -11.78
CA SER A 331 -0.66 16.56 -12.36
C SER A 331 -0.53 15.45 -11.32
N ALA A 332 0.42 15.55 -10.38
CA ALA A 332 0.57 14.63 -9.25
C ALA A 332 -0.63 14.64 -8.31
N LYS A 333 -1.32 15.79 -8.17
CA LYS A 333 -2.56 15.96 -7.40
C LYS A 333 -3.80 15.37 -8.06
N LYS A 334 -3.75 14.99 -9.34
CA LYS A 334 -4.89 14.35 -10.01
C LYS A 334 -4.85 12.84 -9.71
N PRO A 335 -5.96 12.23 -9.24
CA PRO A 335 -5.98 10.79 -9.00
C PRO A 335 -5.65 10.05 -10.30
N LYS A 336 -4.67 9.13 -10.23
CA LYS A 336 -4.11 8.39 -11.38
C LYS A 336 -5.15 7.64 -12.23
N LEU A 337 -6.37 7.46 -11.73
CA LEU A 337 -7.51 6.83 -12.41
C LEU A 337 -8.05 7.61 -13.62
N ALA A 338 -7.81 8.93 -13.73
CA ALA A 338 -8.32 9.73 -14.86
C ALA A 338 -7.31 9.94 -16.00
N SER A 339 -6.01 9.70 -15.79
CA SER A 339 -4.98 10.05 -16.78
C SER A 339 -4.80 9.02 -17.91
N GLN A 340 -5.39 7.83 -17.77
CA GLN A 340 -5.22 6.76 -18.76
C GLN A 340 -6.03 6.99 -20.05
N TYR A 341 -7.06 7.86 -20.01
CA TYR A 341 -7.95 8.13 -21.16
C TYR A 341 -7.70 9.45 -21.88
N ASP A 342 -6.98 10.42 -21.29
CA ASP A 342 -6.79 11.75 -21.88
C ASP A 342 -5.46 11.91 -22.64
N ASN A 343 -4.42 11.14 -22.31
CA ASN A 343 -3.09 11.30 -22.93
C ASN A 343 -3.01 10.86 -24.42
N LYS A 344 -4.07 10.27 -24.98
CA LYS A 344 -4.13 9.89 -26.41
C LYS A 344 -4.72 10.95 -27.33
N ARG A 345 -5.04 12.16 -26.84
CA ARG A 345 -5.53 13.28 -27.66
C ARG A 345 -4.54 14.44 -27.83
N GLY A 346 -3.24 14.18 -27.62
CA GLY A 346 -2.19 15.14 -27.93
C GLY A 346 -1.87 15.20 -29.43
N SER A 347 -2.29 16.29 -30.09
CA SER A 347 -1.65 16.87 -31.29
C SER A 347 -1.21 15.88 -32.40
N MET A 348 -2.16 15.19 -33.04
CA MET A 348 -1.92 14.72 -34.42
C MET A 348 -2.50 15.72 -35.40
N LYS A 349 -1.64 16.31 -36.23
CA LYS A 349 -2.04 17.15 -37.36
C LYS A 349 -2.98 16.31 -38.24
N LEU A 350 -4.25 16.73 -38.32
CA LEU A 350 -5.27 16.06 -39.11
C LEU A 350 -4.99 16.31 -40.59
N THR A 351 -4.09 15.53 -41.18
CA THR A 351 -3.99 15.43 -42.63
C THR A 351 -5.19 14.64 -43.14
N SER A 352 -5.73 14.99 -44.30
CA SER A 352 -6.88 14.31 -44.91
C SER A 352 -6.66 12.79 -44.99
N THR A 353 -5.43 12.37 -45.27
CA THR A 353 -5.01 10.96 -45.31
C THR A 353 -5.17 10.27 -43.94
N SER A 354 -4.77 10.91 -42.85
CA SER A 354 -4.91 10.36 -41.49
C SER A 354 -6.37 10.23 -41.05
N PHE A 355 -7.24 11.11 -41.54
CA PHE A 355 -8.68 11.07 -41.29
C PHE A 355 -9.35 9.89 -41.99
N PHE A 356 -9.09 9.70 -43.28
CA PHE A 356 -9.69 8.59 -44.04
C PHE A 356 -9.19 7.22 -43.57
N GLN A 357 -7.92 7.10 -43.20
CA GLN A 357 -7.38 5.87 -42.62
C GLN A 357 -8.08 5.53 -41.29
N ARG A 358 -8.32 6.53 -40.44
CA ARG A 358 -9.03 6.33 -39.16
C ARG A 358 -10.51 6.01 -39.35
N LEU A 359 -11.14 6.56 -40.38
CA LEU A 359 -12.52 6.23 -40.76
C LEU A 359 -12.61 4.76 -41.21
N GLN A 360 -11.65 4.31 -42.04
CA GLN A 360 -11.57 2.92 -42.49
C GLN A 360 -11.31 1.96 -41.34
N THR A 361 -10.40 2.27 -40.42
CA THR A 361 -10.14 1.42 -39.25
C THR A 361 -11.34 1.33 -38.33
N LYS A 362 -12.04 2.45 -38.10
CA LYS A 362 -13.24 2.46 -37.26
C LYS A 362 -14.41 1.71 -37.90
N ALA A 363 -14.59 1.83 -39.21
CA ALA A 363 -15.58 1.05 -39.94
C ALA A 363 -15.26 -0.45 -39.91
N ALA A 364 -13.99 -0.84 -40.06
CA ALA A 364 -13.56 -2.24 -39.95
C ALA A 364 -13.77 -2.80 -38.53
N GLU A 365 -13.52 -1.99 -37.51
CA GLU A 365 -13.74 -2.36 -36.11
C GLU A 365 -15.22 -2.54 -35.78
N GLU A 366 -16.10 -1.66 -36.28
CA GLU A 366 -17.55 -1.82 -36.15
C GLU A 366 -18.08 -3.06 -36.89
N VAL A 367 -17.53 -3.39 -38.06
CA VAL A 367 -17.87 -4.62 -38.80
C VAL A 367 -17.42 -5.86 -38.02
N ARG A 368 -16.22 -5.82 -37.42
CA ARG A 368 -15.70 -6.92 -36.59
C ARG A 368 -16.55 -7.13 -35.35
N ILE A 369 -16.94 -6.05 -34.65
CA ILE A 369 -17.83 -6.12 -33.49
C ILE A 369 -19.20 -6.70 -33.87
N ARG A 370 -19.75 -6.31 -35.03
CA ARG A 370 -21.00 -6.90 -35.54
C ARG A 370 -20.87 -8.38 -35.90
N PHE A 371 -19.73 -8.79 -36.46
CA PHE A 371 -19.44 -10.18 -36.79
C PHE A 371 -19.31 -11.04 -35.53
N GLU A 372 -18.62 -10.54 -34.50
CA GLU A 372 -18.47 -11.20 -33.21
C GLU A 372 -19.81 -11.30 -32.46
N HIS A 373 -20.66 -10.26 -32.50
CA HIS A 373 -22.03 -10.32 -31.96
C HIS A 373 -22.92 -11.31 -32.72
N SER A 374 -22.75 -11.44 -34.04
CA SER A 374 -23.49 -12.40 -34.87
C SER A 374 -23.09 -13.85 -34.60
N ILE A 375 -21.83 -14.11 -34.26
CA ILE A 375 -21.36 -15.46 -33.87
C ILE A 375 -21.84 -15.77 -32.44
N GLY A 376 -21.88 -14.77 -31.55
CA GLY A 376 -22.42 -14.86 -30.20
C GLY A 376 -23.87 -15.34 -30.11
N SER A 377 -24.71 -15.02 -31.10
CA SER A 377 -26.13 -15.42 -31.14
C SER A 377 -26.40 -16.83 -31.68
N ILE A 378 -25.38 -17.55 -32.16
CA ILE A 378 -25.54 -18.89 -32.74
C ILE A 378 -25.34 -19.96 -31.66
N SER A 379 -26.40 -20.73 -31.40
CA SER A 379 -26.43 -21.85 -30.44
C SER A 379 -25.29 -22.86 -30.68
N ALA A 380 -24.71 -23.39 -29.61
CA ALA A 380 -23.56 -24.31 -29.64
C ALA A 380 -23.75 -25.50 -30.61
N LYS A 381 -24.98 -25.97 -30.79
CA LYS A 381 -25.32 -27.05 -31.74
C LYS A 381 -25.12 -26.64 -33.21
N GLN A 382 -25.42 -25.39 -33.56
CA GLN A 382 -25.19 -24.85 -34.90
C GLN A 382 -23.71 -24.57 -35.16
N ARG A 383 -22.93 -24.21 -34.14
CA ARG A 383 -21.47 -24.05 -34.25
C ARG A 383 -20.77 -25.37 -34.60
N LEU A 384 -21.17 -26.47 -33.96
CA LEU A 384 -20.62 -27.80 -34.25
C LEU A 384 -20.95 -28.27 -35.66
N LEU A 385 -22.18 -28.01 -36.13
CA LEU A 385 -22.59 -28.28 -37.51
C LEU A 385 -21.78 -27.46 -38.51
N PHE A 386 -21.54 -26.18 -38.24
CA PHE A 386 -20.76 -25.32 -39.13
C PHE A 386 -19.31 -25.77 -39.25
N ILE A 387 -18.68 -26.14 -38.13
CA ILE A 387 -17.31 -26.68 -38.11
C ILE A 387 -17.23 -28.03 -38.84
N ASN A 388 -18.22 -28.91 -38.64
CA ASN A 388 -18.25 -30.19 -39.35
C ASN A 388 -18.49 -30.02 -40.86
N VAL A 389 -19.31 -29.05 -41.28
CA VAL A 389 -19.51 -28.75 -42.70
C VAL A 389 -18.25 -28.13 -43.33
N LEU A 390 -17.56 -27.24 -42.61
CA LEU A 390 -16.27 -26.67 -43.06
C LEU A 390 -15.19 -27.74 -43.18
N ASN A 391 -15.07 -28.65 -42.21
CA ASN A 391 -14.11 -29.76 -42.28
C ASN A 391 -14.47 -30.75 -43.41
N CYS A 392 -15.75 -31.02 -43.64
CA CYS A 392 -16.19 -31.88 -44.75
C CYS A 392 -15.90 -31.23 -46.11
N MET A 393 -16.11 -29.92 -46.25
CA MET A 393 -15.77 -29.17 -47.47
C MET A 393 -14.26 -29.13 -47.71
N PHE A 394 -13.44 -29.00 -46.64
CA PHE A 394 -11.98 -29.02 -46.76
C PHE A 394 -11.45 -30.41 -47.16
N SER A 395 -12.06 -31.48 -46.63
CA SER A 395 -11.70 -32.86 -47.01
C SER A 395 -12.09 -33.19 -48.46
N LEU A 396 -13.21 -32.66 -48.96
CA LEU A 396 -13.64 -32.88 -50.36
C LEU A 396 -12.83 -32.07 -51.39
N THR A 397 -12.04 -31.10 -50.96
CA THR A 397 -11.13 -30.34 -51.84
C THR A 397 -9.70 -30.90 -51.89
N LEU A 398 -9.42 -31.98 -51.14
CA LEU A 398 -8.10 -32.58 -51.01
C LEU A 398 -8.01 -34.05 -51.50
N ASP A 399 -9.06 -34.58 -52.13
CA ASP A 399 -9.04 -35.84 -52.90
C ASP A 399 -9.33 -35.61 -54.39
#